data_AF-A0A661S4K2-F1
#
_entry.id   AF-A0A661S4K2-F1
#
_cell.length_a   1.000
_cell.length_b   1.000
_cell.length_c   1.000
_cell.angle_alpha   90.00
_cell.angle_beta   90.00
_cell.angle_gamma   90.00
#
_symmetry.space_group_name_H-M   'P 1'
#
loop_
_entity.id
_entity.type
_entity.pdbx_description
1 polymer ?
#
loop_
_entity_poly.entity_id
_entity_poly.type
_entity_poly.pdbx_seq_one_letter_code
_entity_poly.pdbx_strand_id
1 'polypeptide(L)' 'MKPENFPKDIQPRLIPDTKGELIYRCLGCGLEYGIEKLLYTCPKCGQVLLIYDKLFDRLKE' A
#
# COMPACT_ATOMS: atom_id res chain seq x y z
N MET A 1 -1.12 -1.07 21.25
CA MET A 1 0.02 -1.57 22.05
C MET A 1 1.29 -0.87 21.57
N LYS A 2 2.27 -0.62 22.45
CA LYS A 2 3.55 0.00 22.06
C LYS A 2 4.64 -1.08 21.95
N PRO A 3 5.47 -1.10 20.89
CA PRO A 3 6.58 -2.05 20.75
C PRO A 3 7.52 -2.09 21.96
N GLU A 4 7.74 -0.94 22.62
CA GLU A 4 8.63 -0.85 23.79
C GLU A 4 8.20 -1.72 24.98
N ASN A 5 6.95 -2.18 25.03
CA ASN A 5 6.42 -3.03 26.10
C ASN A 5 6.82 -4.51 25.97
N PHE A 6 7.57 -4.88 24.92
CA PHE A 6 7.97 -6.26 24.64
C PHE A 6 9.49 -6.45 24.77
N PRO A 7 9.97 -7.68 25.04
CA PRO A 7 11.40 -8.02 25.00
C PRO A 7 12.11 -7.56 23.72
N LYS A 8 13.34 -7.04 23.85
CA LYS A 8 14.09 -6.42 22.74
C LYS A 8 14.32 -7.36 21.55
N ASP A 9 14.43 -8.65 21.80
CA ASP A 9 14.66 -9.70 20.81
C ASP A 9 13.44 -9.95 19.91
N ILE A 10 12.23 -9.62 20.38
CA ILE A 10 11.00 -9.78 19.57
C ILE A 10 10.50 -8.47 18.96
N GLN A 11 10.92 -7.31 19.46
CA GLN A 11 10.48 -6.00 18.95
C GLN A 11 10.54 -5.84 17.41
N PRO A 12 11.63 -6.25 16.72
CA PRO A 12 11.72 -6.12 15.26
C PRO A 12 10.72 -6.98 14.49
N ARG A 13 10.09 -7.96 15.15
CA ARG A 13 9.14 -8.91 14.55
C ARG A 13 7.69 -8.58 14.88
N LEU A 14 7.44 -7.56 15.72
CA LEU A 14 6.08 -7.17 16.14
C LEU A 14 5.32 -6.45 15.03
N ILE A 15 6.03 -5.64 14.25
CA ILE A 15 5.44 -4.87 13.16
C ILE A 15 6.02 -5.43 11.86
N PRO A 16 5.18 -6.02 10.98
CA PRO A 16 5.66 -6.49 9.70
C PRO A 16 6.12 -5.31 8.85
N ASP A 17 7.24 -5.50 8.16
CA ASP A 17 7.73 -4.54 7.19
C ASP A 17 6.78 -4.47 5.98
N THR A 18 6.44 -3.26 5.54
CA THR A 18 5.61 -3.06 4.35
C THR A 18 6.47 -3.22 3.11
N LYS A 19 6.43 -4.39 2.48
CA LYS A 19 7.11 -4.65 1.20
C LYS A 19 6.21 -4.24 0.04
N GLY A 20 6.81 -3.77 -1.06
CA GLY A 20 6.15 -3.52 -2.33
C GLY A 20 6.09 -2.08 -2.77
N GLU A 21 5.41 -1.84 -3.90
CA GLU A 21 5.18 -0.49 -4.41
C GLU A 21 3.69 -0.34 -4.76
N LEU A 22 2.92 0.12 -3.77
CA LEU A 22 1.47 0.33 -3.89
C LEU A 22 1.16 1.70 -4.49
N ILE A 23 0.23 1.71 -5.44
CA ILE A 23 -0.32 2.91 -6.11
C ILE A 23 -1.83 2.77 -6.31
N TYR A 24 -2.53 3.88 -6.52
CA TYR A 24 -3.88 3.86 -7.06
C TYR A 24 -3.83 3.90 -8.58
N ARG A 25 -4.44 2.93 -9.27
CA ARG A 25 -4.66 2.94 -10.72
C ARG A 25 -6.14 3.14 -11.03
N CYS A 26 -6.47 4.16 -11.82
CA CYS A 26 -7.85 4.40 -12.21
C CYS A 26 -8.35 3.37 -13.23
N LEU A 27 -9.51 2.77 -12.97
CA LEU A 27 -10.14 1.80 -13.88
C LEU A 27 -10.73 2.44 -15.14
N GLY A 28 -11.04 3.74 -15.11
CA GLY A 28 -11.60 4.47 -16.25
C GLY A 28 -10.55 5.09 -17.16
N CYS A 29 -9.59 5.84 -16.59
CA CYS A 29 -8.61 6.60 -17.37
C CYS A 29 -7.17 6.08 -17.27
N GLY A 30 -6.92 5.03 -16.50
CA GLY A 30 -5.59 4.40 -16.36
C GLY A 30 -4.55 5.21 -15.58
N LEU A 31 -4.84 6.45 -15.16
CA LEU A 31 -3.89 7.26 -14.41
C LEU A 31 -3.51 6.62 -13.08
N GLU A 32 -2.26 6.85 -12.72
CA GLU A 32 -1.65 6.38 -11.49
C GLU A 32 -1.48 7.53 -10.49
N TYR A 33 -1.72 7.26 -9.22
CA TYR A 33 -1.53 8.18 -8.10
C TYR A 33 -0.83 7.46 -6.96
N GLY A 34 -0.02 8.19 -6.19
CA GLY A 34 0.65 7.63 -5.02
C GLY A 34 -0.33 7.23 -3.90
N ILE A 35 0.05 6.24 -3.10
CA ILE A 35 -0.76 5.69 -2.00
C ILE A 35 -0.68 6.54 -0.72
N GLU A 36 0.25 7.50 -0.66
CA GLU A 36 0.52 8.36 0.50
C GLU A 36 -0.64 9.32 0.84
N LYS A 37 -1.60 9.50 -0.07
CA LYS A 37 -2.82 10.28 0.15
C LYS A 37 -4.04 9.41 -0.09
N LEU A 38 -5.03 9.50 0.80
CA LEU A 38 -6.29 8.82 0.61
C LEU A 38 -7.11 9.52 -0.49
N LEU A 39 -7.31 8.82 -1.62
CA LEU A 39 -8.14 9.26 -2.72
C LEU A 39 -9.38 8.38 -2.79
N TYR A 40 -10.56 8.98 -2.59
CA TYR A 40 -11.83 8.25 -2.64
C TYR A 40 -12.27 7.90 -4.07
N THR A 41 -12.01 8.79 -5.03
CA THR A 41 -12.29 8.61 -6.46
C THR A 41 -11.19 9.22 -7.30
N CYS A 42 -11.11 8.87 -8.59
CA CYS A 42 -10.12 9.42 -9.50
C CYS A 42 -10.30 10.95 -9.65
N PRO A 43 -9.28 11.77 -9.31
CA PRO A 43 -9.37 13.23 -9.42
C PRO A 43 -9.58 13.74 -10.85
N LYS A 44 -9.24 12.93 -11.88
CA LYS A 44 -9.38 13.31 -13.29
C LYS A 44 -10.76 13.00 -13.87
N CYS A 45 -11.35 11.85 -13.53
CA CYS A 45 -12.57 11.37 -14.21
C CYS A 45 -13.67 10.86 -13.28
N GLY A 46 -13.47 10.91 -11.96
CA GLY A 46 -14.46 10.48 -10.96
C GLY A 46 -14.66 8.96 -10.85
N GLN A 47 -14.00 8.15 -11.69
CA GLN A 47 -14.11 6.70 -11.66
C GLN A 47 -13.37 6.06 -10.48
N VAL A 48 -13.65 4.78 -10.28
CA VAL A 48 -13.05 3.96 -9.22
C VAL A 48 -11.53 3.84 -9.39
N LEU A 49 -10.82 3.91 -8.26
CA LEU A 49 -9.39 3.65 -8.14
C LEU A 49 -9.17 2.24 -7.58
N LEU A 50 -8.27 1.49 -8.21
CA LEU A 50 -7.81 0.18 -7.73
C LEU A 50 -6.46 0.36 -7.04
N ILE A 51 -6.27 -0.25 -5.86
CA ILE A 51 -4.93 -0.40 -5.28
C ILE A 51 -4.18 -1.44 -6.09
N TYR A 52 -3.06 -1.03 -6.67
CA TYR A 52 -2.22 -1.86 -7.53
C TYR A 52 -0.81 -1.93 -6.93
N ASP A 53 -0.26 -3.13 -6.82
CA ASP A 53 1.14 -3.33 -6.43
C ASP A 53 1.98 -3.53 -7.68
N LYS A 54 2.90 -2.61 -7.97
CA LYS A 54 3.78 -2.73 -9.14
C LYS A 54 4.78 -3.89 -9.01
N LEU A 55 4.99 -4.38 -7.81
CA LEU A 55 5.91 -5.46 -7.51
C LEU A 55 5.14 -6.74 -7.12
N PHE A 56 3.90 -6.91 -7.61
CA PHE A 56 3.01 -8.02 -7.23
C PHE A 56 3.62 -9.40 -7.48
N ASP A 57 4.47 -9.56 -8.49
CA ASP A 57 5.09 -10.85 -8.82
C ASP A 57 5.94 -11.44 -7.69
N ARG A 58 6.48 -10.60 -6.79
CA ARG A 58 7.23 -11.08 -5.60
C ARG A 58 6.41 -11.97 -4.66
N LEU A 59 5.08 -11.93 -4.77
CA LEU A 59 4.15 -12.67 -3.90
C LEU A 59 3.89 -14.11 -4.38
N LYS A 60 4.40 -14.50 -5.56
CA LYS A 60 4.27 -15.86 -6.09
C LYS A 60 5.35 -16.83 -5.57
N GLU A 61 6.33 -16.28 -4.84
CA GLU A 61 7.44 -16.99 -4.19
C GLU A 61 7.05 -17.42 -2.77
#